data_AF-A0A257LWY5-F1
#
_entry.id   AF-A0A257LWY5-F1
#
_cell.length_a   1.000
_cell.length_b   1.000
_cell.length_c   1.000
_cell.angle_alpha   90.00
_cell.angle_beta   90.00
_cell.angle_gamma   90.00
#
_symmetry.space_group_name_H-M   'P 1'
#
loop_
_entity.id
_entity.type
_entity.pdbx_description
1 polymer ?
#
loop_
_entity_poly.entity_id
_entity_poly.type
_entity_poly.pdbx_seq_one_letter_code
_entity_poly.pdbx_strand_id
1 'polypeptide(L)'
;MNLTVKSLPDELGEALRMAAKSSNRSMNREIIDRLMRSFDVDNSDVNNLGTIPRVNESPDEIADAWSKLAGKWKSTLSVDEEIAALYETRSVGRDVDLSW
;
A
#
# COMPACT_ATOMS: atom_id res chain seq x y z
N MET A 1 2.78 -11.02 -16.69
CA MET A 1 4.14 -11.57 -16.75
C MET A 1 4.43 -12.23 -15.41
N ASN A 2 4.99 -13.44 -15.37
CA ASN A 2 5.28 -14.16 -14.12
C ASN A 2 6.80 -14.30 -13.97
N LEU A 3 7.34 -13.94 -12.80
CA LEU A 3 8.75 -14.03 -12.47
C LEU A 3 8.93 -15.10 -11.38
N THR A 4 9.76 -16.10 -11.66
CA THR A 4 10.14 -17.11 -10.66
C THR A 4 11.57 -16.86 -10.22
N VAL A 5 11.77 -16.54 -8.94
CA VAL A 5 13.10 -16.42 -8.36
C VAL A 5 13.52 -17.79 -7.83
N LYS A 6 14.53 -18.40 -8.46
CA LYS A 6 15.10 -19.67 -8.02
C LYS A 6 16.24 -19.42 -7.05
N SER A 7 16.42 -20.34 -6.10
CA SER A 7 17.55 -20.34 -5.15
C SER A 7 17.63 -19.10 -4.26
N LEU A 8 16.50 -18.72 -3.66
CA LEU A 8 16.48 -17.67 -2.64
C LEU A 8 17.18 -18.19 -1.37
N PRO A 9 18.18 -17.48 -0.80
CA PRO A 9 18.79 -17.88 0.47
C PRO A 9 17.73 -18.02 1.56
N ASP A 10 17.83 -19.07 2.39
CA ASP A 10 16.82 -19.38 3.41
C ASP A 10 16.62 -18.22 4.40
N GLU A 11 17.72 -17.57 4.79
CA GLU A 11 17.71 -16.39 5.66
C GLU A 11 16.92 -15.22 5.04
N LEU A 12 17.06 -15.00 3.72
CA LEU A 12 16.32 -13.98 3.00
C LEU A 12 14.83 -14.35 2.87
N GLY A 13 14.54 -15.63 2.69
CA GLY A 13 13.17 -16.15 2.63
C GLY A 13 12.44 -15.93 3.96
N GLU A 14 13.10 -16.20 5.07
CA GLU A 14 12.53 -15.98 6.40
C GLU A 14 12.35 -14.49 6.70
N ALA A 15 13.34 -13.64 6.36
CA ALA A 15 13.22 -12.20 6.50
C ALA A 15 12.03 -11.62 5.70
N LEU A 16 11.83 -12.08 4.47
CA LEU A 16 10.67 -11.68 3.64
C LEU A 16 9.35 -12.18 4.22
N ARG A 17 9.31 -13.39 4.79
CA ARG A 17 8.11 -13.93 5.43
C ARG A 17 7.74 -13.14 6.68
N MET A 18 8.71 -12.80 7.52
CA MET A 18 8.49 -11.95 8.69
C MET A 18 7.99 -10.56 8.30
N ALA A 19 8.61 -9.94 7.29
CA ALA A 19 8.20 -8.63 6.79
C ALA A 19 6.79 -8.64 6.19
N ALA A 20 6.45 -9.68 5.42
CA ALA A 20 5.11 -9.86 4.88
C ALA A 20 4.05 -9.97 6.00
N LYS A 21 4.37 -10.71 7.07
CA LYS A 21 3.49 -10.85 8.24
C LYS A 21 3.33 -9.54 9.00
N SER A 22 4.41 -8.81 9.28
CA SER A 22 4.31 -7.49 9.93
C SER A 22 3.51 -6.51 9.09
N SER A 23 3.65 -6.59 7.76
CA SER A 23 2.96 -5.71 6.83
C SER A 23 1.51 -6.10 6.52
N ASN A 24 1.00 -7.21 7.09
CA ASN A 24 -0.30 -7.81 6.74
C ASN A 24 -0.48 -8.01 5.22
N ARG A 25 0.57 -8.49 4.54
CA ARG A 25 0.59 -8.74 3.09
C ARG A 25 1.01 -10.17 2.78
N SER A 26 0.69 -10.65 1.58
CA SER A 26 1.25 -11.91 1.09
C SER A 26 2.74 -11.74 0.77
N MET A 27 3.51 -12.82 0.85
CA MET A 27 4.94 -12.82 0.54
C MET A 27 5.21 -12.31 -0.89
N ASN A 28 4.39 -12.71 -1.86
CA ASN A 28 4.50 -12.20 -3.23
C ASN A 28 4.25 -10.68 -3.30
N ARG A 29 3.27 -10.16 -2.55
CA ARG A 29 2.97 -8.73 -2.52
C ARG A 29 4.11 -7.92 -1.88
N GLU A 30 4.74 -8.47 -0.84
CA GLU A 30 5.92 -7.88 -0.20
C GLU A 30 7.12 -7.83 -1.16
N ILE A 31 7.36 -8.90 -1.92
CA ILE A 31 8.42 -8.92 -2.94
C ILE A 31 8.18 -7.85 -4.01
N ILE A 32 6.95 -7.75 -4.52
CA ILE A 32 6.59 -6.74 -5.52
C ILE A 32 6.78 -5.33 -4.96
N ASP A 33 6.30 -5.04 -3.75
CA ASP A 33 6.43 -3.71 -3.11
C ASP A 33 7.89 -3.30 -2.95
N ARG A 34 8.76 -4.23 -2.53
CA ARG A 34 10.20 -3.97 -2.41
C ARG A 34 10.89 -3.74 -3.76
N LEU A 35 10.51 -4.51 -4.78
CA LEU A 35 11.04 -4.31 -6.13
C LEU A 35 10.62 -2.95 -6.68
N MET A 36 9.35 -2.56 -6.57
CA MET A 36 8.87 -1.24 -6.99
C MET A 36 9.65 -0.12 -6.30
N ARG A 37 9.81 -0.20 -4.97
CA ARG A 37 10.58 0.79 -4.19
C ARG A 37 12.04 0.87 -4.62
N SER A 38 12.66 -0.23 -5.03
CA SER A 38 14.06 -0.20 -5.47
C SER A 38 14.26 0.64 -6.75
N PHE A 39 13.24 0.77 -7.58
CA PHE A 39 13.26 1.66 -8.76
C PHE A 39 12.93 3.12 -8.42
N ASP A 40 12.21 3.38 -7.34
CA ASP A 40 11.87 4.73 -6.89
C ASP A 40 13.07 5.46 -6.25
N VAL A 41 14.06 4.73 -5.73
CA VAL A 41 15.28 5.33 -5.14
C VAL A 41 16.15 6.02 -6.19
N ASP A 42 16.16 5.52 -7.43
CA ASP A 42 16.89 6.14 -8.56
C ASP A 42 16.11 7.30 -9.21
N ASN A 43 14.78 7.37 -9.02
CA ASN A 43 13.91 8.48 -9.42
C ASN A 43 13.72 9.45 -8.24
N SER A 44 14.81 9.86 -7.59
CA SER A 44 14.80 10.91 -6.58
C SER A 44 14.58 12.30 -7.21
N ASP A 45 13.49 12.48 -7.95
CA ASP A 45 12.79 13.75 -7.97
C ASP A 45 11.96 13.79 -6.68
N VAL A 46 12.51 14.53 -5.73
CA VAL A 46 12.16 14.68 -4.31
C VAL A 46 10.72 15.17 -4.04
N ASN A 47 9.80 15.18 -5.02
CA ASN A 47 8.55 15.93 -4.90
C ASN A 47 7.25 15.28 -5.36
N ASN A 48 7.22 14.07 -5.94
CA ASN A 48 5.93 13.53 -6.41
C ASN A 48 5.88 12.00 -6.44
N LEU A 49 5.41 11.42 -5.34
CA LEU A 49 4.35 10.40 -5.27
C LEU A 49 4.34 9.92 -3.82
N GLY A 50 3.14 9.90 -3.22
CA GLY A 50 2.93 9.75 -1.79
C GLY A 50 3.82 8.67 -1.18
N THR A 51 4.59 9.07 -0.17
CA THR A 51 5.28 8.15 0.74
C THR A 51 4.24 7.13 1.20
N ILE A 52 4.28 5.94 0.62
CA ILE A 52 3.41 4.84 1.03
C ILE A 52 3.81 4.54 2.48
N PRO A 53 2.93 4.75 3.46
CA PRO A 53 3.28 4.57 4.86
C PRO A 53 3.91 3.20 5.07
N ARG A 54 5.10 3.16 5.69
CA ARG A 54 5.73 1.91 6.11
C ARG A 54 4.86 1.32 7.21
N VAL A 55 4.68 -0.01 7.22
CA VAL A 55 3.80 -0.68 8.21
C VAL A 55 4.36 -0.66 9.65
N ASN A 56 5.48 0.03 9.88
CA ASN A 56 6.06 0.29 11.21
C ASN A 56 6.27 1.79 11.46
N GLU A 57 5.51 2.67 10.79
CA GLU A 57 5.51 4.09 11.15
C GLU A 57 4.86 4.27 12.52
N SER A 58 5.46 5.12 13.34
CA SER A 58 4.88 5.50 14.62
C SER A 58 3.48 6.10 14.38
N PRO A 59 2.53 5.96 15.33
CA PRO A 59 1.20 6.56 15.20
C PRO A 59 1.25 8.05 14.83
N ASP A 60 2.29 8.76 15.28
CA ASP A 60 2.51 10.18 15.02
C ASP A 60 2.91 10.45 13.56
N GLU A 61 3.78 9.63 12.97
CA GLU A 61 4.16 9.75 11.55
C GLU A 61 2.97 9.51 10.62
N ILE A 62 2.10 8.56 11.01
CA ILE A 62 0.83 8.33 10.32
C ILE A 62 -0.04 9.59 10.47
N ALA A 63 -0.27 10.07 11.69
CA ALA A 63 -1.09 11.27 11.90
C ALA A 63 -0.60 12.49 11.08
N ASP A 64 0.72 12.69 11.01
CA ASP A 64 1.34 13.73 10.18
C ASP A 64 1.11 13.51 8.68
N ALA A 65 1.23 12.28 8.19
CA ALA A 65 0.95 11.95 6.79
C ALA A 65 -0.51 12.23 6.44
N TRP A 66 -1.45 11.87 7.31
CA TRP A 66 -2.87 12.16 7.15
C TRP A 66 -3.15 13.67 7.21
N SER A 67 -2.52 14.39 8.14
CA SER A 67 -2.63 15.85 8.23
C SER A 67 -2.10 16.56 6.99
N LYS A 68 -1.04 16.03 6.34
CA LYS A 68 -0.50 16.57 5.09
C LYS A 68 -1.41 16.35 3.89
N LEU A 69 -2.27 15.34 3.93
CA LEU A 69 -3.23 15.02 2.86
C LEU A 69 -4.57 15.72 3.07
N ALA A 70 -4.95 15.97 4.33
CA ALA A 70 -6.19 16.65 4.67
C ALA A 70 -6.29 18.04 4.01
N GLY A 71 -7.48 18.37 3.50
CA GLY A 71 -7.77 19.66 2.87
C GLY A 71 -7.13 19.90 1.48
N LYS A 72 -6.35 18.94 0.95
CA LYS A 72 -5.79 19.04 -0.41
C LYS A 72 -6.71 18.49 -1.49
N TRP A 73 -7.67 17.63 -1.13
CA TRP A 73 -8.67 17.16 -2.08
C TRP A 73 -9.56 18.32 -2.51
N LYS A 74 -9.51 18.66 -3.79
CA LYS A 74 -10.39 19.65 -4.41
C LYS A 74 -11.25 18.94 -5.43
N SER A 75 -12.55 18.99 -5.22
CA SER A 75 -13.51 18.44 -6.15
C SER A 75 -14.39 19.54 -6.71
N THR A 76 -14.72 19.40 -7.98
CA THR A 76 -15.71 20.24 -8.67
C THR A 76 -17.11 19.66 -8.59
N LEU A 77 -17.25 18.42 -8.08
CA LEU A 77 -18.53 17.74 -7.92
C LEU A 77 -19.20 18.20 -6.62
N SER A 78 -20.53 18.15 -6.60
CA SER A 78 -21.27 18.27 -5.36
C SER A 78 -21.07 17.02 -4.49
N VAL A 79 -21.34 17.15 -3.19
CA VAL A 79 -21.15 16.06 -2.22
C VAL A 79 -21.92 14.80 -2.63
N ASP A 80 -23.17 14.94 -3.10
CA ASP A 80 -24.00 13.80 -3.50
C ASP A 80 -23.46 13.10 -4.75
N GLU A 81 -22.93 13.85 -5.71
CA GLU A 81 -22.31 13.32 -6.92
C GLU A 81 -21.00 12.60 -6.62
N GLU A 82 -20.19 13.12 -5.69
CA GLU A 82 -18.98 12.43 -5.22
C GLU A 82 -19.31 11.12 -4.53
N ILE A 83 -20.33 11.13 -3.65
CA ILE A 83 -20.78 9.93 -2.96
C ILE A 83 -21.19 8.87 -3.99
N ALA A 84 -22.01 9.24 -4.98
CA ALA A 84 -22.45 8.33 -6.03
C ALA A 84 -21.26 7.74 -6.83
N ALA A 85 -20.31 8.59 -7.24
CA ALA A 85 -19.12 8.15 -7.99
C ALA A 85 -18.21 7.21 -7.18
N LEU A 86 -18.07 7.44 -5.87
CA LEU A 86 -17.33 6.55 -4.97
C LEU A 86 -18.02 5.19 -4.82
N TYR A 87 -19.36 5.17 -4.72
CA TYR A 87 -20.10 3.91 -4.65
C TYR A 87 -20.07 3.13 -5.96
N GLU A 88 -20.08 3.80 -7.11
CA GLU A 88 -20.01 3.17 -8.43
C GLU A 88 -18.64 2.53 -8.70
N THR A 89 -17.56 3.17 -8.22
CA THR A 89 -16.19 2.65 -8.37
C THR A 89 -15.83 1.58 -7.34
N ARG A 90 -16.66 1.39 -6.31
CA ARG A 90 -16.42 0.38 -5.28
C ARG A 90 -16.62 -1.02 -5.85
N SER A 91 -15.61 -1.87 -5.70
CA SER A 91 -15.78 -3.30 -5.98
C SER A 91 -16.68 -3.95 -4.93
N VAL A 92 -17.45 -4.97 -5.33
CA VAL A 92 -18.43 -5.71 -4.49
C VAL A 92 -17.80 -6.32 -3.23
N GLY A 93 -16.48 -6.40 -3.16
CA GLY A 93 -15.75 -7.04 -2.06
C GLY A 93 -15.71 -8.56 -2.21
N ARG A 94 -15.09 -9.23 -1.24
CA ARG A 94 -15.07 -10.70 -1.14
C ARG A 94 -16.05 -11.11 -0.06
N ASP A 95 -16.75 -12.22 -0.27
CA ASP A 95 -17.61 -12.80 0.75
C ASP A 95 -16.76 -13.19 1.98
N VAL A 96 -17.19 -12.78 3.18
CA VAL A 96 -16.51 -13.05 4.44
C VAL A 96 -17.46 -13.81 5.33
N ASP A 97 -17.14 -15.08 5.56
CA ASP A 97 -17.82 -15.90 6.56
C ASP A 97 -17.39 -15.45 7.96
N LEU A 98 -18.36 -15.00 8.74
CA LEU A 98 -18.18 -14.55 10.14
C LEU A 98 -18.66 -15.61 11.14
N SER A 99 -18.84 -16.86 10.72
CA SER A 99 -19.09 -17.95 11.66
C SER A 99 -17.82 -18.24 12.48
N TRP A 100 -17.98 -18.21 13.81
CA TRP A 100 -16.94 -18.48 14.81
C TRP A 100 -17.14 -19.87 15.41
#